data_AF-A0AAD4F3N8-F1
#
_entry.id   AF-A0AAD4F3N8-F1
#
_cell.length_a   1.000
_cell.length_b   1.000
_cell.length_c   1.000
_cell.angle_alpha   90.00
_cell.angle_beta   90.00
_cell.angle_gamma   90.00
#
_symmetry.space_group_name_H-M   'P 1'
#
loop_
_entity.id
_entity.type
_entity.pdbx_description
1 polymer ?
#
loop_
_entity_poly.entity_id
_entity_poly.type
_entity_poly.pdbx_seq_one_letter_code
_entity_poly.pdbx_strand_id
1 'polypeptide(L)'
;MSSERELEISPIVQESLMQNSRTLSNLQSLTASLFGVSAGILGLESYSGFLFYIVFSLLTAVLFYVLRVAPTSIASGKAPLDTSRYFRGPYEFWAGGVMNGFAGFVLTWTLFYGLVRA
;
A
#
# COMPACT_ATOMS: atom_id res chain seq x y z
N MET A 1 23.62 9.85 19.10
CA MET A 1 23.57 8.89 20.23
C MET A 1 22.16 8.69 20.82
N SER A 2 21.09 9.35 20.34
CA SER A 2 19.72 9.08 20.84
C SER A 2 19.05 7.84 20.24
N SER A 3 19.45 7.43 19.01
CA SER A 3 18.85 6.28 18.30
C SER A 3 19.13 4.93 18.99
N GLU A 4 20.36 4.73 19.49
CA GLU A 4 20.75 3.48 20.17
C GLU A 4 19.99 3.27 21.48
N ARG A 5 19.75 4.35 22.26
CA ARG A 5 18.94 4.27 23.48
C ARG A 5 17.45 4.01 23.21
N GLU A 6 16.91 4.50 22.10
CA GLU A 6 15.52 4.18 21.69
C GLU A 6 15.36 2.71 21.26
N LEU A 7 16.39 2.14 20.60
CA LEU A 7 16.42 0.72 20.22
C LEU A 7 16.51 -0.21 21.44
N GLU A 8 17.10 0.26 22.53
CA GLU A 8 17.19 -0.46 23.81
C GLU A 8 15.85 -0.48 24.58
N ILE A 9 15.05 0.59 24.47
CA ILE A 9 13.73 0.73 25.11
C ILE A 9 12.62 0.02 24.30
N SER A 10 12.79 -0.09 22.97
CA SER A 10 11.84 -0.76 22.08
C SER A 10 12.61 -1.53 20.99
N PRO A 11 13.04 -2.77 21.26
CA PRO A 11 13.82 -3.52 20.29
C PRO A 11 13.02 -3.71 19.00
N ILE A 12 13.64 -3.41 17.86
CA ILE A 12 13.04 -3.68 16.55
C ILE A 12 13.04 -5.20 16.35
N VAL A 13 11.91 -5.82 16.67
CA VAL A 13 11.70 -7.25 16.44
C VAL A 13 11.49 -7.47 14.94
N GLN A 14 12.40 -8.22 14.30
CA GLN A 14 12.33 -8.49 12.85
C GLN A 14 11.02 -9.21 12.46
N GLU A 15 10.46 -10.05 13.33
CA GLU A 15 9.17 -10.70 13.11
C GLU A 15 8.02 -9.69 12.98
N SER A 16 7.98 -8.66 13.82
CA SER A 16 6.95 -7.62 13.75
C SER A 16 7.05 -6.80 12.47
N LEU A 17 8.28 -6.50 12.01
CA LEU A 17 8.49 -5.86 10.72
C LEU A 17 8.00 -6.73 9.55
N MET A 18 8.31 -8.03 9.59
CA MET A 18 7.90 -8.96 8.53
C MET A 18 6.39 -9.17 8.51
N GLN A 19 5.74 -9.23 9.67
CA GLN A 19 4.28 -9.30 9.77
C GLN A 19 3.61 -8.04 9.23
N ASN A 20 4.12 -6.85 9.57
CA ASN A 20 3.60 -5.57 9.05
C ASN A 20 3.72 -5.49 7.53
N SER A 21 4.88 -5.88 6.97
CA SER A 21 5.10 -5.94 5.52
C SER A 21 4.15 -6.93 4.84
N ARG A 22 3.92 -8.10 5.43
CA ARG A 22 2.96 -9.08 4.91
C ARG A 22 1.52 -8.55 4.93
N THR A 23 1.10 -7.91 6.02
CA THR A 23 -0.24 -7.31 6.11
C THR A 23 -0.43 -6.22 5.06
N LEU A 24 0.57 -5.36 4.85
CA LEU A 24 0.54 -4.32 3.85
C LEU A 24 0.44 -4.90 2.42
N SER A 25 1.26 -5.90 2.11
CA SER A 25 1.25 -6.63 0.83
C SER A 25 -0.12 -7.27 0.54
N ASN A 26 -0.74 -7.90 1.54
CA ASN A 26 -2.07 -8.48 1.42
C ASN A 26 -3.14 -7.42 1.14
N LEU A 27 -3.12 -6.29 1.85
CA LEU A 27 -4.05 -5.19 1.61
C LEU A 27 -3.91 -4.63 0.20
N GLN A 28 -2.69 -4.43 -0.28
CA GLN A 28 -2.42 -3.94 -1.64
C GLN A 28 -2.91 -4.94 -2.70
N SER A 29 -2.71 -6.24 -2.48
CA SER A 29 -3.17 -7.29 -3.40
C SER A 29 -4.69 -7.35 -3.49
N LEU A 30 -5.38 -7.29 -2.34
CA LEU A 30 -6.85 -7.32 -2.29
C LEU A 30 -7.47 -6.06 -2.90
N THR A 31 -6.94 -4.88 -2.55
CA THR A 31 -7.43 -3.61 -3.09
C THR A 31 -7.16 -3.48 -4.58
N ALA A 32 -5.99 -3.92 -5.07
CA ALA A 32 -5.68 -3.94 -6.49
C ALA A 32 -6.64 -4.84 -7.29
N SER A 33 -6.98 -6.03 -6.76
CA SER A 33 -7.99 -6.91 -7.34
C SER A 33 -9.36 -6.24 -7.41
N LEU A 34 -9.83 -5.63 -6.30
CA LEU A 34 -11.10 -4.91 -6.25
C LEU A 34 -11.17 -3.73 -7.24
N PHE A 35 -10.08 -2.97 -7.37
CA PHE A 35 -10.00 -1.88 -8.33
C PHE A 35 -9.96 -2.40 -9.77
N GLY A 36 -9.35 -3.54 -10.03
CA GLY A 36 -9.36 -4.18 -11.35
C GLY A 36 -10.76 -4.63 -11.75
N VAL A 37 -11.50 -5.26 -10.83
CA VAL A 37 -12.92 -5.58 -11.03
C VAL A 37 -13.73 -4.32 -11.35
N SER A 38 -13.55 -3.26 -10.57
CA SER A 38 -14.26 -1.99 -10.75
C SER A 38 -13.95 -1.36 -12.12
N ALA A 39 -12.68 -1.33 -12.51
CA ALA A 39 -12.24 -0.79 -13.81
C ALA A 39 -12.77 -1.63 -15.00
N GLY A 40 -12.80 -2.96 -14.85
CA GLY A 40 -13.34 -3.88 -15.85
C GLY A 40 -14.83 -3.69 -16.09
N ILE A 41 -15.62 -3.59 -15.02
CA ILE A 41 -17.06 -3.33 -15.08
C ILE A 41 -17.35 -1.95 -15.69
N LEU A 42 -16.60 -0.93 -15.28
CA LEU A 42 -16.90 0.46 -15.62
C LEU A 42 -16.69 0.84 -17.07
N GLY A 43 -15.94 0.06 -17.84
CA GLY A 43 -15.68 0.49 -19.22
C GLY A 43 -14.24 0.80 -19.54
N LEU A 44 -13.40 1.07 -18.53
CA LEU A 44 -12.20 1.85 -18.74
C LEU A 44 -11.17 1.10 -19.60
N GLU A 45 -10.67 1.77 -20.62
CA GLU A 45 -9.68 1.26 -21.56
C GLU A 45 -8.39 2.08 -21.50
N SER A 46 -7.29 1.43 -21.88
CA SER A 46 -6.01 2.09 -22.13
C SER A 46 -5.55 2.95 -20.93
N TYR A 47 -5.16 4.20 -21.16
CA TYR A 47 -4.62 5.12 -20.16
C TYR A 47 -5.56 5.38 -18.97
N SER A 48 -6.88 5.38 -19.19
CA SER A 48 -7.84 5.70 -18.13
C SER A 48 -7.88 4.63 -17.03
N GLY A 49 -7.69 3.35 -17.38
CA GLY A 49 -7.60 2.27 -16.39
C GLY A 49 -6.30 2.32 -15.59
N PHE A 50 -5.18 2.66 -16.23
CA PHE A 50 -3.91 2.86 -15.52
C PHE A 50 -3.93 4.07 -14.59
N LEU A 51 -4.53 5.19 -15.02
CA LEU A 51 -4.69 6.36 -14.18
C LEU A 51 -5.58 6.06 -12.97
N PHE A 52 -6.67 5.33 -13.18
CA PHE A 52 -7.53 4.84 -12.11
C PHE A 52 -6.73 4.00 -11.11
N TYR A 53 -5.93 3.04 -11.58
CA TYR A 53 -5.08 2.23 -10.72
C TYR A 53 -4.11 3.07 -9.88
N ILE A 54 -3.37 4.00 -10.50
CA ILE A 54 -2.38 4.83 -9.81
C ILE A 54 -3.05 5.71 -8.75
N VAL A 55 -4.15 6.38 -9.08
CA VAL A 55 -4.87 7.27 -8.16
C VAL A 55 -5.42 6.48 -6.97
N PHE A 56 -6.08 5.35 -7.21
CA PHE A 56 -6.67 4.55 -6.13
C PHE A 56 -5.63 3.79 -5.29
N SER A 57 -4.53 3.35 -5.91
CA SER A 57 -3.39 2.75 -5.19
C SER A 57 -2.72 3.78 -4.28
N LEU A 58 -2.48 5.00 -4.79
CA LEU A 58 -1.95 6.10 -4.00
C LEU A 58 -2.92 6.51 -2.89
N LEU A 59 -4.22 6.59 -3.19
CA LEU A 59 -5.25 6.89 -2.19
C LEU A 59 -5.29 5.85 -1.08
N THR A 60 -5.17 4.56 -1.42
CA THR A 60 -5.14 3.47 -0.43
C THR A 60 -3.89 3.56 0.44
N ALA A 61 -2.72 3.87 -0.14
CA ALA A 61 -1.49 4.11 0.61
C ALA A 61 -1.63 5.33 1.55
N VAL A 62 -2.22 6.43 1.08
CA VAL A 62 -2.52 7.63 1.88
C VAL A 62 -3.49 7.28 3.01
N LEU A 63 -4.59 6.57 2.73
CA LEU A 63 -5.57 6.19 3.75
C LEU A 63 -4.95 5.29 4.81
N PHE A 64 -4.14 4.30 4.41
CA PHE A 64 -3.46 3.43 5.35
C PHE A 64 -2.47 4.23 6.21
N TYR A 65 -1.73 5.16 5.59
CA TYR A 65 -0.84 6.05 6.30
C TYR A 65 -1.60 6.96 7.29
N VAL A 66 -2.67 7.63 6.87
CA VAL A 66 -3.46 8.54 7.73
C VAL A 66 -4.18 7.79 8.85
N LEU A 67 -4.75 6.62 8.57
CA LEU A 67 -5.57 5.89 9.56
C LEU A 67 -4.75 5.07 10.56
N ARG A 68 -3.57 4.57 10.16
CA ARG A 68 -2.77 3.66 11.00
C ARG A 68 -1.40 4.21 11.39
N VAL A 69 -0.74 4.95 10.50
CA VAL A 69 0.64 5.41 10.70
C VAL A 69 0.70 6.82 11.31
N ALA A 70 -0.16 7.74 10.87
CA ALA A 70 -0.21 9.11 11.38
C ALA A 70 -0.57 9.20 12.88
N PRO A 71 -1.62 8.52 13.41
CA PRO A 71 -1.96 8.62 14.83
C PRO A 71 -0.87 8.03 15.74
N THR A 72 -0.11 7.04 15.26
CA THR A 72 0.98 6.40 16.03
C THR A 72 2.32 7.14 15.89
N SER A 73 2.57 7.79 14.74
CA SER A 73 3.73 8.66 14.51
C SER A 73 3.64 9.98 15.30
N ILE A 74 2.45 10.62 15.32
CA ILE A 74 2.19 11.86 16.06
C ILE A 74 2.30 11.63 17.59
N ALA A 75 1.85 10.49 18.09
CA ALA A 75 1.99 10.12 19.51
C ALA A 75 3.46 9.89 19.94
N SER A 76 4.37 9.69 18.97
CA SER A 76 5.80 9.43 19.21
C SER A 76 6.71 10.63 18.94
N GLY A 77 6.16 11.81 18.60
CA GLY A 77 6.93 13.06 18.44
C GLY A 77 7.88 13.11 17.25
N LYS A 78 7.77 12.18 16.28
CA LYS A 78 8.59 12.15 15.07
C LYS A 78 7.85 12.79 13.89
N ALA A 79 8.62 13.31 12.92
CA ALA A 79 8.08 14.03 11.77
C ALA A 79 6.98 13.20 11.08
N PRO A 80 5.86 13.82 10.65
CA PRO A 80 4.70 13.10 10.17
C PRO A 80 5.08 12.07 9.10
N LEU A 81 5.97 12.43 8.17
CA LEU A 81 6.34 11.63 7.00
C LEU A 81 7.41 10.55 7.23
N ASP A 82 7.93 10.39 8.45
CA ASP A 82 9.02 9.45 8.69
C ASP A 82 8.52 8.05 9.07
N THR A 83 8.25 7.24 8.04
CA THR A 83 7.82 5.84 8.16
C THR A 83 8.95 4.89 8.59
N SER A 84 10.18 5.40 8.81
CA SER A 84 11.39 4.61 9.10
C SER A 84 11.33 3.80 10.41
N ARG A 85 10.36 4.06 11.30
CA ARG A 85 10.20 3.29 12.55
C ARG A 85 9.52 1.94 12.36
N TYR A 86 8.68 1.80 11.33
CA TYR A 86 7.83 0.60 11.13
C TYR A 86 8.13 -0.15 9.85
N PHE A 87 8.81 0.48 8.89
CA PHE A 87 9.21 -0.15 7.62
C PHE A 87 10.67 0.18 7.30
N ARG A 88 11.36 -0.73 6.60
CA ARG A 88 12.80 -0.58 6.28
C ARG A 88 13.09 0.64 5.40
N GLY A 89 12.08 1.17 4.71
CA GLY A 89 12.16 2.49 4.08
C GLY A 89 10.81 3.02 3.59
N PRO A 90 10.67 4.35 3.43
CA PRO A 90 9.46 4.98 2.90
C PRO A 90 9.17 4.56 1.44
N TYR A 91 10.20 4.24 0.65
CA TYR A 91 10.04 3.73 -0.72
C TYR A 91 9.39 2.34 -0.78
N GLU A 92 9.65 1.47 0.20
CA GLU A 92 9.03 0.15 0.27
C GLU A 92 7.51 0.26 0.51
N PHE A 93 7.11 1.26 1.30
CA PHE A 93 5.71 1.56 1.56
C PHE A 93 4.98 2.12 0.32
N TRP A 94 5.56 3.15 -0.32
CA TRP A 94 4.90 3.86 -1.42
C TRP A 94 5.08 3.18 -2.78
N ALA A 95 6.30 2.83 -3.16
CA ALA A 95 6.60 2.26 -4.48
C ALA A 95 6.42 0.74 -4.49
N GLY A 96 6.78 0.05 -3.40
CA GLY A 96 6.62 -1.39 -3.29
C GLY A 96 5.16 -1.83 -3.41
N GLY A 97 4.23 -1.02 -2.90
CA GLY A 97 2.81 -1.31 -2.95
C GLY A 97 2.16 -1.27 -4.32
N VAL A 98 2.53 -0.25 -5.10
CA VAL A 98 2.04 -0.10 -6.48
C VAL A 98 2.57 -1.23 -7.35
N MET A 99 3.83 -1.64 -7.18
CA MET A 99 4.40 -2.72 -8.00
C MET A 99 3.80 -4.08 -7.66
N ASN A 100 3.56 -4.36 -6.38
CA ASN A 100 3.05 -5.65 -5.92
C ASN A 100 1.58 -5.88 -6.32
N GLY A 101 0.73 -4.85 -6.26
CA GLY A 101 -0.67 -4.96 -6.66
C GLY A 101 -0.90 -4.95 -8.19
N PHE A 102 0.07 -4.51 -8.99
CA PHE A 102 -0.13 -4.22 -10.41
C PHE A 102 -0.59 -5.43 -11.23
N ALA A 103 0.07 -6.58 -11.07
CA ALA A 103 -0.28 -7.78 -11.81
C ALA A 103 -1.70 -8.28 -11.50
N GLY A 104 -2.10 -8.23 -10.22
CA GLY A 104 -3.45 -8.61 -9.78
C GLY A 104 -4.53 -7.67 -10.33
N PHE A 105 -4.24 -6.36 -10.40
CA PHE A 105 -5.10 -5.38 -11.03
C PHE A 105 -5.32 -5.69 -12.52
N VAL A 106 -4.25 -5.88 -13.30
CA VAL A 106 -4.35 -6.12 -14.76
C VAL A 106 -5.11 -7.42 -15.06
N LEU A 107 -4.87 -8.47 -14.28
CA LEU A 107 -5.54 -9.77 -14.46
C LEU A 107 -7.05 -9.68 -14.22
N THR A 108 -7.47 -9.03 -13.13
CA THR A 108 -8.90 -8.87 -12.82
C THR A 108 -9.59 -7.86 -13.73
N TRP A 109 -8.88 -6.81 -14.14
CA TRP A 109 -9.36 -5.83 -15.11
C TRP A 109 -9.70 -6.48 -16.45
N THR A 110 -8.77 -7.24 -17.03
CA THR A 110 -9.00 -7.90 -18.33
C THR A 110 -10.08 -8.97 -18.26
N LEU A 111 -10.15 -9.74 -17.16
CA LEU A 111 -11.18 -10.76 -16.94
C LEU A 111 -12.59 -10.16 -16.89
N PHE A 112 -12.82 -9.13 -16.06
CA PHE A 112 -14.14 -8.54 -15.92
C PHE A 112 -14.52 -7.66 -17.11
N TYR A 113 -13.55 -7.01 -17.76
CA TYR A 113 -13.76 -6.32 -19.01
C TYR A 113 -14.32 -7.29 -20.06
N GLY A 114 -13.68 -8.45 -20.24
CA GLY A 114 -14.12 -9.47 -21.18
C GLY A 114 -15.48 -10.06 -20.83
N LEU A 115 -15.78 -10.27 -19.55
CA LEU A 115 -17.05 -10.83 -19.10
C LEU A 115 -18.25 -9.89 -19.34
N VAL A 116 -18.07 -8.58 -19.16
CA VAL A 116 -19.16 -7.59 -19.29
C VAL A 116 -19.43 -7.21 -20.76
N ARG A 117 -18.43 -7.37 -21.63
CA ARG A 117 -18.47 -6.94 -23.03
C ARG A 117 -18.39 -8.07 -24.06
N ALA A 118 -18.36 -9.33 -23.62
CA ALA A 118 -18.62 -10.50 -24.47
C ALA A 118 -20.11 -10.62 -24.79
#